data_AF-A0A430R5J8-F1
#
_entry.id   AF-A0A430R5J8-F1
#
_cell.length_a   1.000
_cell.length_b   1.000
_cell.length_c   1.000
_cell.angle_alpha   90.00
_cell.angle_beta   90.00
_cell.angle_gamma   90.00
#
_symmetry.space_group_name_H-M   'P 1'
#
loop_
_entity.id
_entity.type
_entity.pdbx_description
1 polymer ?
#
loop_
_entity_poly.entity_id
_entity_poly.type
_entity_poly.pdbx_seq_one_letter_code
_entity_poly.pdbx_strand_id
1 'polypeptide(L)'
;MALRPTDEQLQAVEAYRSGQDLKVVAVAGSGKTTTLRLMAEADPGKRGLYLAFNRSVREEAARKFPRQVRPYTLHALAFRMVVSRHEAYRAKFEAAKGHLSAPLVAEALEVRHPLLLHAVLGTLEAFLRSEAETPEPGMIPLAYRLARAGTRSWPEEEAFILRETETLWRRMTDPNDPFPLPHGAYVKLWALSGPDLSFAGALLVDEAQDLDPIFLRVLEAHRGRVQRVYVGDPRQQIYGWRGAVNAMERLEAPEARLTWSFRFAESLARFVRNMTALRDRPVEVWGKAPWATRVDT
;
A
#
# COMPACT_ATOMS: atom_id res chain seq x y z
N MET A 1 -12.98 -0.74 29.79
CA MET A 1 -13.52 -2.11 29.56
C MET A 1 -12.39 -2.95 28.99
N ALA A 2 -12.03 -4.08 29.62
CA ALA A 2 -10.94 -4.92 29.14
C ALA A 2 -11.29 -5.49 27.76
N LEU A 3 -10.33 -5.47 26.84
CA LEU A 3 -10.54 -6.06 25.52
C LEU A 3 -10.64 -7.59 25.66
N ARG A 4 -11.76 -8.18 25.25
CA ARG A 4 -11.94 -9.64 25.20
C ARG A 4 -11.86 -10.11 23.73
N PRO A 5 -10.75 -10.74 23.32
CA PRO A 5 -10.58 -11.25 21.96
C PRO A 5 -11.65 -12.29 21.58
N THR A 6 -11.95 -12.44 20.29
CA THR A 6 -12.72 -13.58 19.77
C THR A 6 -11.83 -14.82 19.63
N ASP A 7 -12.43 -16.00 19.52
CA ASP A 7 -11.68 -17.23 19.25
C ASP A 7 -10.91 -17.14 17.92
N GLU A 8 -11.48 -16.50 16.90
CA GLU A 8 -10.78 -16.20 15.63
C GLU A 8 -9.55 -15.30 15.82
N GLN A 9 -9.65 -14.27 16.67
CA GLN A 9 -8.50 -13.42 16.99
C GLN A 9 -7.44 -14.20 17.76
N LEU A 10 -7.84 -15.09 18.68
CA LEU A 10 -6.90 -15.95 19.42
C LEU A 10 -6.23 -16.96 18.50
N GLN A 11 -6.95 -17.57 17.55
CA GLN A 11 -6.39 -18.46 16.54
C GLN A 11 -5.39 -17.72 15.64
N ALA A 12 -5.70 -16.50 15.22
CA ALA A 12 -4.76 -15.67 14.45
C ALA A 12 -3.50 -15.34 15.26
N VAL A 13 -3.64 -15.04 16.55
CA VAL A 13 -2.50 -14.84 17.47
C VAL A 13 -1.64 -16.10 17.61
N GLU A 14 -2.26 -17.27 17.70
CA GLU A 14 -1.52 -18.53 17.79
C GLU A 14 -0.81 -18.86 16.47
N ALA A 15 -1.47 -18.65 15.33
CA ALA A 15 -0.84 -18.77 14.02
C ALA A 15 0.37 -17.82 13.89
N TYR A 16 0.26 -16.60 14.41
CA TYR A 16 1.37 -15.65 14.46
C TYR A 16 2.55 -16.16 15.31
N ARG A 17 2.31 -16.84 16.43
CA ARG A 17 3.38 -17.38 17.28
C ARG A 17 4.23 -18.45 16.61
N SER A 18 3.70 -19.13 15.59
CA SER A 18 4.49 -20.09 14.79
C SER A 18 5.72 -19.47 14.14
N GLY A 19 5.75 -18.13 13.98
CA GLY A 19 6.84 -17.41 13.30
C GLY A 19 6.75 -17.44 11.78
N GLN A 20 5.79 -18.19 11.21
CA GLN A 20 5.54 -18.19 9.76
C GLN A 20 4.85 -16.91 9.32
N ASP A 21 4.96 -16.60 8.03
CA ASP A 21 4.15 -15.56 7.42
C ASP A 21 2.66 -15.87 7.62
N LEU A 22 1.83 -14.84 7.72
CA LEU A 22 0.41 -14.99 8.02
C LEU A 22 -0.41 -14.00 7.22
N LYS A 23 -1.48 -14.50 6.63
CA LYS A 23 -2.53 -13.70 6.01
C LYS A 23 -3.77 -13.72 6.90
N VAL A 24 -4.29 -12.55 7.27
CA VAL A 24 -5.51 -12.41 8.05
C VAL A 24 -6.56 -11.71 7.20
N VAL A 25 -7.49 -12.51 6.66
CA VAL A 25 -8.62 -12.01 5.89
C VAL A 25 -9.72 -11.58 6.85
N ALA A 26 -10.08 -10.31 6.82
CA ALA A 26 -10.83 -9.70 7.91
C ALA A 26 -11.94 -8.78 7.38
N VAL A 27 -13.20 -9.06 7.76
CA VAL A 27 -14.35 -8.27 7.31
C VAL A 27 -14.38 -6.86 7.90
N ALA A 28 -15.26 -6.00 7.38
CA ALA A 28 -15.46 -4.65 7.91
C ALA A 28 -15.77 -4.66 9.41
N GLY A 29 -14.98 -3.91 10.18
CA GLY A 29 -15.22 -3.77 11.62
C GLY A 29 -14.83 -4.97 12.47
N SER A 30 -14.00 -5.89 11.94
CA SER A 30 -13.50 -7.08 12.64
C SER A 30 -12.41 -6.83 13.68
N GLY A 31 -11.90 -5.60 13.75
CA GLY A 31 -10.82 -5.25 14.66
C GLY A 31 -9.43 -5.64 14.15
N LYS A 32 -9.16 -5.52 12.84
CA LYS A 32 -7.86 -5.72 12.18
C LYS A 32 -6.66 -5.20 12.99
N THR A 33 -6.63 -3.90 13.25
CA THR A 33 -5.57 -3.24 14.04
C THR A 33 -5.49 -3.77 15.47
N THR A 34 -6.63 -4.10 16.07
CA THR A 34 -6.69 -4.73 17.40
C THR A 34 -6.05 -6.12 17.39
N THR A 35 -6.31 -6.93 16.37
CA THR A 35 -5.72 -8.26 16.21
C THR A 35 -4.20 -8.17 16.05
N LEU A 36 -3.70 -7.23 15.24
CA LEU A 36 -2.25 -6.96 15.12
C LEU A 36 -1.62 -6.53 16.45
N ARG A 37 -2.33 -5.74 17.27
CA ARG A 37 -1.88 -5.40 18.62
C ARG A 37 -1.83 -6.63 19.53
N LEU A 38 -2.85 -7.49 19.50
CA LEU A 38 -2.89 -8.72 20.28
C LEU A 38 -1.72 -9.65 19.92
N MET A 39 -1.38 -9.76 18.63
CA MET A 39 -0.20 -10.50 18.17
C MET A 39 1.09 -9.94 18.77
N ALA A 40 1.26 -8.62 18.71
CA ALA A 40 2.43 -7.95 19.28
C ALA A 40 2.54 -8.11 20.81
N GLU A 41 1.41 -8.13 21.52
CA GLU A 41 1.36 -8.36 22.98
C GLU A 41 1.66 -9.81 23.35
N ALA A 42 1.31 -10.75 22.47
CA ALA A 42 1.52 -12.18 22.67
C ALA A 42 2.98 -12.62 22.48
N ASP A 43 3.84 -11.76 21.92
CA ASP A 43 5.27 -11.98 21.71
C ASP A 43 6.09 -10.72 22.10
N PRO A 44 6.24 -10.43 23.41
CA PRO A 44 6.87 -9.20 23.89
C PRO A 44 8.37 -9.09 23.56
N GLY A 45 9.02 -10.21 23.25
CA GLY A 45 10.44 -10.25 22.86
C GLY A 45 10.67 -9.90 21.39
N LYS A 46 9.67 -10.05 20.52
CA LYS A 46 9.80 -9.80 19.09
C LYS A 46 9.56 -8.32 18.75
N ARG A 47 10.58 -7.66 18.19
CA ARG A 47 10.47 -6.29 17.69
C ARG A 47 9.55 -6.23 16.47
N GLY A 48 8.47 -5.47 16.54
CA GLY A 48 7.54 -5.32 15.41
C GLY A 48 7.74 -4.01 14.65
N LEU A 49 7.47 -4.03 13.36
CA LEU A 49 7.29 -2.84 12.54
C LEU A 49 5.83 -2.83 12.05
N TYR A 50 5.01 -1.97 12.64
CA TYR A 50 3.62 -1.80 12.22
C TYR A 50 3.55 -0.80 11.06
N LEU A 51 2.93 -1.22 9.96
CA LEU A 51 2.83 -0.48 8.72
C LEU A 51 1.37 -0.11 8.47
N ALA A 52 1.05 1.13 8.86
CA ALA A 52 -0.27 1.70 8.74
C ALA A 52 -0.54 2.24 7.33
N PHE A 53 -1.80 2.17 6.90
CA PHE A 53 -2.24 2.75 5.62
C PHE A 53 -2.15 4.28 5.59
N ASN A 54 -2.55 4.94 6.68
CA ASN A 54 -2.60 6.40 6.75
C ASN A 54 -2.07 6.94 8.08
N ARG A 55 -1.96 8.27 8.15
CA ARG A 55 -1.39 8.97 9.30
C ARG A 55 -2.21 8.81 10.58
N SER A 56 -3.54 8.86 10.50
CA SER A 56 -4.40 8.76 11.69
C SER A 56 -4.31 7.37 12.32
N VAL A 57 -4.33 6.31 11.50
CA VAL A 57 -4.13 4.93 11.96
C VAL A 57 -2.74 4.75 12.60
N ARG A 58 -1.70 5.34 12.01
CA ARG A 58 -0.34 5.34 12.59
C ARG A 58 -0.29 6.01 13.97
N GLU A 59 -0.94 7.16 14.13
CA GLU A 59 -0.97 7.91 15.39
C GLU A 59 -1.79 7.20 16.47
N GLU A 60 -2.86 6.51 16.08
CA GLU A 60 -3.58 5.61 16.98
C GLU A 60 -2.71 4.43 17.41
N ALA A 61 -2.04 3.77 16.46
CA ALA A 61 -1.16 2.65 16.76
C ALA A 61 0.00 3.05 17.70
N ALA A 62 0.57 4.25 17.52
CA ALA A 62 1.63 4.78 18.41
C ALA A 62 1.21 4.92 19.88
N ARG A 63 -0.10 5.06 20.15
CA ARG A 63 -0.64 5.14 21.52
C ARG A 63 -1.02 3.78 22.09
N LYS A 64 -1.39 2.82 21.24
CA LYS A 64 -2.02 1.56 21.66
C LYS A 64 -1.10 0.35 21.57
N PHE A 65 -0.14 0.34 20.63
CA PHE A 65 0.76 -0.79 20.47
C PHE A 65 1.81 -0.84 21.59
N PRO A 66 2.30 -2.05 21.93
CA PRO A 66 3.34 -2.20 22.94
C PRO A 66 4.67 -1.62 22.44
N ARG A 67 5.55 -1.23 23.38
CA ARG A 67 6.75 -0.39 23.10
C ARG A 67 7.74 -1.00 22.09
N GLN A 68 7.79 -2.31 21.98
CA GLN A 68 8.66 -3.03 21.04
C GLN A 68 8.17 -2.95 19.59
N VAL A 69 6.95 -2.46 19.35
CA VAL A 69 6.41 -2.24 18.00
C VAL A 69 6.51 -0.79 17.62
N ARG A 70 7.17 -0.52 16.50
CA ARG A 70 7.30 0.82 15.94
C ARG A 70 6.29 1.02 14.81
N PRO A 71 5.37 2.00 14.91
CA PRO A 71 4.40 2.27 13.86
C PRO A 71 4.90 3.33 12.87
N TYR A 72 4.75 3.04 11.58
CA TYR A 72 5.02 3.95 10.47
C TYR A 72 3.93 3.84 9.42
N THR A 73 3.73 4.88 8.62
CA THR A 73 3.18 4.66 7.27
C THR A 73 4.34 4.26 6.36
N LEU A 74 4.06 3.48 5.31
CA LEU A 74 5.09 3.07 4.34
C LEU A 74 5.83 4.28 3.73
N HIS A 75 5.09 5.33 3.36
CA HIS A 75 5.66 6.59 2.87
C HIS A 75 6.56 7.28 3.90
N ALA A 76 6.19 7.30 5.18
CA ALA A 76 7.01 7.91 6.23
C ALA A 76 8.28 7.09 6.52
N LEU A 77 8.19 5.77 6.43
CA LEU A 77 9.35 4.89 6.54
C LEU A 77 10.31 5.13 5.37
N ALA A 78 9.82 5.13 4.13
CA ALA A 78 10.61 5.44 2.94
C ALA A 78 11.29 6.81 3.03
N PHE A 79 10.55 7.85 3.44
CA PHE A 79 11.09 9.20 3.64
C PHE A 79 12.20 9.22 4.69
N ARG A 80 12.04 8.50 5.80
CA ARG A 80 13.06 8.40 6.85
C ARG A 80 14.32 7.69 6.36
N MET A 81 14.18 6.68 5.52
CA MET A 81 15.29 5.86 5.03
C MET A 81 16.05 6.52 3.90
N VAL A 82 15.39 7.31 3.07
CA VAL A 82 15.98 7.97 1.90
C VAL A 82 16.18 9.46 2.17
N VAL A 83 15.11 10.23 2.23
CA VAL A 83 15.17 11.71 2.23
C VAL A 83 15.85 12.24 3.50
N SER A 84 15.50 11.69 4.67
CA SER A 84 16.04 12.18 5.94
C SER A 84 17.53 11.92 6.11
N ARG A 85 18.12 11.00 5.35
CA ARG A 85 19.54 10.61 5.46
C ARG A 85 20.45 11.30 4.45
N HIS A 86 19.89 11.98 3.45
CA HIS A 86 20.65 12.61 2.37
C HIS A 86 20.27 14.08 2.23
N GLU A 87 21.23 14.98 2.46
CA GLU A 87 21.00 16.43 2.41
C GLU A 87 20.49 16.88 1.04
N ALA A 88 21.08 16.38 -0.05
CA ALA A 88 20.63 16.66 -1.41
C ALA A 88 19.16 16.28 -1.63
N TYR A 89 18.75 15.07 -1.26
CA TYR A 89 17.35 14.64 -1.39
C TYR A 89 16.40 15.44 -0.50
N ARG A 90 16.86 15.88 0.69
CA ARG A 90 16.09 16.78 1.54
C ARG A 90 15.85 18.12 0.86
N ALA A 91 16.89 18.73 0.28
CA ALA A 91 16.76 19.98 -0.46
C ALA A 91 15.79 19.84 -1.65
N LYS A 92 15.92 18.77 -2.45
CA LYS A 92 15.04 18.48 -3.59
C LYS A 92 13.59 18.25 -3.17
N PHE A 93 13.35 17.59 -2.04
CA PHE A 93 12.00 17.40 -1.50
C PHE A 93 11.40 18.73 -1.03
N GLU A 94 12.17 19.53 -0.29
CA GLU A 94 11.70 20.81 0.27
C GLU A 94 11.39 21.85 -0.81
N ALA A 95 12.12 21.83 -1.93
CA ALA A 95 11.94 22.74 -3.07
C ALA A 95 10.51 22.71 -3.65
N ALA A 96 9.82 21.57 -3.60
CA ALA A 96 8.45 21.43 -4.09
C ALA A 96 7.51 20.75 -3.07
N LYS A 97 7.93 20.63 -1.81
CA LYS A 97 7.21 19.91 -0.74
C LYS A 97 6.74 18.52 -1.14
N GLY A 98 7.55 17.79 -1.92
CA GLY A 98 7.21 16.44 -2.38
C GLY A 98 6.17 16.38 -3.51
N HIS A 99 5.83 17.51 -4.13
CA HIS A 99 4.88 17.58 -5.24
C HIS A 99 5.58 17.85 -6.57
N LEU A 100 4.96 17.37 -7.64
CA LEU A 100 5.40 17.62 -9.01
C LEU A 100 4.24 18.27 -9.77
N SER A 101 4.46 19.48 -10.30
CA SER A 101 3.42 20.22 -11.02
C SER A 101 3.57 20.02 -12.54
N ALA A 102 2.45 20.03 -13.26
CA ALA A 102 2.48 19.91 -14.71
C ALA A 102 3.29 21.03 -15.41
N PRO A 103 3.23 22.32 -14.99
CA PRO A 103 4.06 23.36 -15.59
C PRO A 103 5.56 23.11 -15.43
N LEU A 104 6.00 22.66 -14.26
CA LEU A 104 7.41 22.35 -14.01
C LEU A 104 7.90 21.22 -14.94
N VAL A 105 7.09 20.18 -15.13
CA VAL A 105 7.43 19.07 -16.04
C VAL A 105 7.42 19.53 -17.50
N ALA A 106 6.45 20.36 -17.89
CA ALA A 106 6.37 20.92 -19.24
C ALA A 106 7.61 21.75 -19.59
N GLU A 107 8.05 22.60 -18.65
CA GLU A 107 9.27 23.40 -18.79
C GLU A 107 10.51 22.51 -18.86
N ALA A 108 10.63 21.55 -17.93
CA ALA A 108 11.78 20.66 -17.83
C ALA A 108 12.01 19.76 -19.06
N LEU A 109 10.96 19.47 -19.82
CA LEU A 109 10.98 18.63 -21.02
C LEU A 109 10.74 19.41 -22.31
N GLU A 110 10.53 20.73 -22.22
CA GLU A 110 10.12 21.59 -23.34
C GLU A 110 8.85 21.10 -24.08
N VAL A 111 7.95 20.41 -23.38
CA VAL A 111 6.70 19.86 -23.94
C VAL A 111 5.58 20.87 -23.85
N ARG A 112 5.11 21.35 -25.01
CA ARG A 112 3.98 22.29 -25.10
C ARG A 112 2.63 21.62 -25.37
N HIS A 113 2.62 20.38 -25.86
CA HIS A 113 1.40 19.69 -26.26
C HIS A 113 0.71 19.06 -25.02
N PRO A 114 -0.50 19.52 -24.61
CA PRO A 114 -1.09 19.16 -23.32
C PRO A 114 -1.39 17.66 -23.16
N LEU A 115 -1.87 16.99 -24.23
CA LEU A 115 -2.16 15.55 -24.16
C LEU A 115 -0.88 14.72 -24.05
N LEU A 116 0.21 15.17 -24.66
CA LEU A 116 1.50 14.48 -24.59
C LEU A 116 2.11 14.64 -23.20
N LEU A 117 2.03 15.84 -22.63
CA LEU A 117 2.40 16.10 -21.23
C LEU A 117 1.58 15.24 -20.26
N HIS A 118 0.27 15.12 -20.48
CA HIS A 118 -0.59 14.24 -19.68
C HIS A 118 -0.15 12.78 -19.78
N ALA A 119 0.21 12.30 -20.98
CA ALA A 119 0.73 10.95 -21.16
C ALA A 119 2.03 10.73 -20.40
N VAL A 120 2.99 11.67 -20.46
CA VAL A 120 4.26 11.60 -19.70
C VAL A 120 4.00 11.57 -18.19
N LEU A 121 3.15 12.46 -17.67
CA LEU A 121 2.82 12.51 -16.24
C LEU A 121 2.13 11.22 -15.77
N GLY A 122 1.20 10.68 -16.56
CA GLY A 122 0.53 9.43 -16.26
C GLY A 122 1.47 8.22 -16.29
N THR A 123 2.35 8.14 -17.30
CA THR A 123 3.40 7.12 -17.39
C THR A 123 4.35 7.22 -16.21
N LEU A 124 4.75 8.43 -15.81
CA LEU A 124 5.60 8.66 -14.65
C LEU A 124 4.93 8.19 -13.37
N GLU A 125 3.66 8.54 -13.13
CA GLU A 125 2.94 8.10 -11.94
C GLU A 125 2.85 6.56 -11.88
N ALA A 126 2.48 5.91 -12.99
CA ALA A 126 2.41 4.46 -13.07
C ALA A 126 3.78 3.81 -12.87
N PHE A 127 4.84 4.38 -13.46
CA PHE A 127 6.22 3.94 -13.25
C PHE A 127 6.64 4.06 -11.78
N LEU A 128 6.38 5.19 -11.11
CA LEU A 128 6.79 5.41 -9.72
C LEU A 128 6.14 4.41 -8.73
N ARG A 129 5.02 3.80 -9.11
CA ARG A 129 4.25 2.85 -8.29
C ARG A 129 4.45 1.40 -8.70
N SER A 130 5.09 1.15 -9.84
CA SER A 130 5.38 -0.18 -10.35
C SER A 130 6.68 -0.76 -9.80
N GLU A 131 6.79 -2.08 -9.86
CA GLU A 131 8.00 -2.81 -9.47
C GLU A 131 9.13 -2.73 -10.52
N ALA A 132 8.84 -2.20 -11.73
CA ALA A 132 9.78 -2.16 -12.85
C ALA A 132 10.96 -1.21 -12.60
N GLU A 133 12.12 -1.51 -13.16
CA GLU A 133 13.32 -0.66 -13.01
C GLU A 133 13.36 0.47 -14.04
N THR A 134 12.72 0.27 -15.20
CA THR A 134 12.56 1.24 -16.28
C THR A 134 11.07 1.43 -16.64
N PRO A 135 10.67 2.57 -17.24
CA PRO A 135 9.31 2.75 -17.76
C PRO A 135 9.00 1.77 -18.88
N GLU A 136 7.78 1.25 -18.94
CA GLU A 136 7.35 0.27 -19.95
C GLU A 136 6.12 0.78 -20.72
N PRO A 137 5.93 0.38 -21.99
CA PRO A 137 4.79 0.80 -22.82
C PRO A 137 3.41 0.62 -22.15
N GLY A 138 3.25 -0.45 -21.36
CA GLY A 138 2.01 -0.73 -20.64
C GLY A 138 1.62 0.33 -19.59
N MET A 139 2.57 1.16 -19.15
CA MET A 139 2.36 2.24 -18.18
C MET A 139 1.76 3.50 -18.81
N ILE A 140 1.81 3.64 -20.14
CA ILE A 140 1.19 4.76 -20.84
C ILE A 140 -0.33 4.67 -20.64
N PRO A 141 -1.02 5.77 -20.23
CA PRO A 141 -2.45 5.76 -19.96
C PRO A 141 -3.25 5.11 -21.09
N LEU A 142 -4.11 4.14 -20.73
CA LEU A 142 -4.83 3.33 -21.72
C LEU A 142 -5.64 4.18 -22.69
N ALA A 143 -6.31 5.23 -22.20
CA ALA A 143 -7.05 6.16 -23.06
C ALA A 143 -6.16 6.85 -24.09
N TYR A 144 -4.93 7.22 -23.71
CA TYR A 144 -3.96 7.81 -24.65
C TYR A 144 -3.53 6.81 -25.71
N ARG A 145 -3.18 5.58 -25.28
CA ARG A 145 -2.80 4.50 -26.20
C ARG A 145 -3.91 4.19 -27.21
N LEU A 146 -5.16 4.06 -26.74
CA LEU A 146 -6.30 3.79 -27.62
C LEU A 146 -6.58 4.94 -28.61
N ALA A 147 -6.43 6.19 -28.17
CA ALA A 147 -6.65 7.35 -29.02
C ALA A 147 -5.56 7.53 -30.09
N ARG A 148 -4.34 7.02 -29.84
CA ARG A 148 -3.19 7.15 -30.76
C ARG A 148 -2.88 5.88 -31.54
N ALA A 149 -3.41 4.72 -31.13
CA ALA A 149 -3.19 3.45 -31.80
C ALA A 149 -3.53 3.56 -33.30
N GLY A 150 -2.59 3.11 -34.15
CA GLY A 150 -2.74 3.12 -35.62
C GLY A 150 -2.47 4.48 -36.29
N THR A 151 -2.19 5.54 -35.54
CA THR A 151 -1.70 6.80 -36.12
C THR A 151 -0.24 6.67 -36.57
N ARG A 152 0.15 7.45 -37.59
CA ARG A 152 1.53 7.43 -38.11
C ARG A 152 2.56 7.93 -37.10
N SER A 153 2.17 8.80 -36.16
CA SER A 153 3.05 9.39 -35.14
C SER A 153 3.19 8.56 -33.87
N TRP A 154 2.39 7.49 -33.72
CA TRP A 154 2.37 6.71 -32.47
C TRP A 154 3.74 6.13 -32.08
N PRO A 155 4.53 5.52 -32.99
CA PRO A 155 5.83 4.97 -32.62
C PRO A 155 6.78 6.03 -32.04
N GLU A 156 6.81 7.22 -32.64
CA GLU A 156 7.65 8.32 -32.16
C GLU A 156 7.13 8.91 -30.85
N GLU A 157 5.81 9.06 -30.69
CA GLU A 157 5.18 9.53 -29.45
C GLU A 157 5.42 8.54 -28.28
N GLU A 158 5.27 7.24 -28.52
CA GLU A 158 5.52 6.20 -27.53
C GLU A 158 6.98 6.22 -27.06
N ALA A 159 7.92 6.22 -28.00
CA ALA A 159 9.35 6.31 -27.70
C ALA A 159 9.70 7.62 -26.96
N PHE A 160 9.08 8.73 -27.34
CA PHE A 160 9.23 10.01 -26.64
C PHE A 160 8.75 9.90 -25.18
N ILE A 161 7.54 9.38 -24.95
CA ILE A 161 6.95 9.30 -23.61
C ILE A 161 7.83 8.47 -22.67
N LEU A 162 8.32 7.31 -23.13
CA LEU A 162 9.16 6.44 -22.31
C LEU A 162 10.52 7.08 -22.02
N ARG A 163 11.17 7.65 -23.03
CA ARG A 163 12.46 8.34 -22.89
C ARG A 163 12.35 9.52 -21.93
N GLU A 164 11.33 10.35 -22.06
CA GLU A 164 11.19 11.52 -21.18
C GLU A 164 10.79 11.12 -19.75
N THR A 165 10.04 10.04 -19.57
CA THR A 165 9.79 9.47 -18.24
C THR A 165 11.10 9.02 -17.57
N GLU A 166 11.99 8.37 -18.33
CA GLU A 166 13.31 7.97 -17.86
C GLU A 166 14.21 9.19 -17.57
N THR A 167 14.18 10.21 -18.42
CA THR A 167 14.88 11.48 -18.19
C THR A 167 14.43 12.11 -16.87
N LEU A 168 13.12 12.23 -16.63
CA LEU A 168 12.59 12.73 -15.35
C LEU A 168 13.07 11.88 -14.18
N TRP A 169 13.04 10.55 -14.30
CA TRP A 169 13.54 9.65 -13.26
C TRP A 169 15.01 9.90 -12.92
N ARG A 170 15.89 10.00 -13.93
CA ARG A 170 17.31 10.32 -13.73
C ARG A 170 17.48 11.67 -13.03
N ARG A 171 16.80 12.71 -13.50
CA ARG A 171 16.86 14.05 -12.90
C ARG A 171 16.35 14.07 -11.46
N MET A 172 15.27 13.36 -11.14
CA MET A 172 14.74 13.26 -9.77
C MET A 172 15.70 12.53 -8.83
N THR A 173 16.44 11.53 -9.33
CA THR A 173 17.28 10.66 -8.50
C THR A 173 18.75 11.07 -8.44
N ASP A 174 19.25 11.86 -9.38
CA ASP A 174 20.59 12.46 -9.33
C ASP A 174 20.66 13.47 -8.17
N PRO A 175 21.52 13.27 -7.15
CA PRO A 175 21.69 14.23 -6.05
C PRO A 175 22.16 15.61 -6.50
N ASN A 176 22.79 15.74 -7.66
CA ASN A 176 23.35 17.00 -8.18
C ASN A 176 22.38 17.76 -9.10
N ASP A 177 21.32 17.12 -9.60
CA ASP A 177 20.29 17.81 -10.37
C ASP A 177 19.27 18.45 -9.40
N PRO A 178 18.94 19.75 -9.53
CA PRO A 178 18.00 20.44 -8.65
C PRO A 178 16.53 20.04 -8.86
N PHE A 179 16.22 19.22 -9.86
CA PHE A 179 14.85 18.85 -10.20
C PHE A 179 14.13 18.18 -9.00
N PRO A 180 12.93 18.63 -8.59
CA PRO A 180 12.29 18.20 -7.35
C PRO A 180 12.14 16.69 -7.17
N LEU A 181 12.17 16.23 -5.92
CA LEU A 181 11.98 14.83 -5.56
C LEU A 181 10.56 14.61 -4.98
N PRO A 182 9.59 14.15 -5.79
CA PRO A 182 8.22 13.95 -5.32
C PRO A 182 8.05 12.69 -4.46
N HIS A 183 6.89 12.55 -3.82
CA HIS A 183 6.58 11.42 -2.95
C HIS A 183 6.80 10.04 -3.58
N GLY A 184 6.33 9.84 -4.81
CA GLY A 184 6.51 8.57 -5.53
C GLY A 184 7.97 8.27 -5.84
N ALA A 185 8.79 9.30 -6.09
CA ALA A 185 10.19 9.12 -6.50
C ALA A 185 11.06 8.60 -5.36
N TYR A 186 10.96 9.17 -4.15
CA TYR A 186 11.73 8.63 -3.03
C TYR A 186 11.24 7.25 -2.59
N VAL A 187 9.95 6.93 -2.76
CA VAL A 187 9.42 5.58 -2.49
C VAL A 187 10.02 4.59 -3.47
N LYS A 188 10.05 4.92 -4.76
CA LYS A 188 10.69 4.07 -5.76
C LYS A 188 12.18 3.91 -5.51
N LEU A 189 12.88 5.00 -5.19
CA LEU A 189 14.31 4.96 -4.86
C LEU A 189 14.57 4.05 -3.64
N TRP A 190 13.74 4.17 -2.60
CA TRP A 190 13.81 3.31 -1.42
C TRP A 190 13.61 1.83 -1.78
N ALA A 191 12.63 1.52 -2.62
CA ALA A 191 12.34 0.14 -3.01
C ALA A 191 13.43 -0.47 -3.91
N LEU A 192 13.99 0.32 -4.82
CA LEU A 192 15.08 -0.12 -5.70
C LEU A 192 16.42 -0.24 -4.98
N SER A 193 16.62 0.47 -3.86
CA SER A 193 17.86 0.37 -3.06
C SER A 193 18.00 -0.95 -2.29
N GLY A 194 17.04 -1.87 -2.39
CA GLY A 194 17.04 -3.14 -1.65
C GLY A 194 17.05 -2.91 -0.13
N PRO A 195 16.05 -2.20 0.42
CA PRO A 195 16.11 -1.76 1.80
C PRO A 195 16.02 -2.94 2.75
N ASP A 196 16.82 -2.91 3.82
CA ASP A 196 16.79 -3.96 4.85
C ASP A 196 15.92 -3.56 6.05
N LEU A 197 14.87 -4.36 6.27
CA LEU A 197 13.94 -4.28 7.38
C LEU A 197 14.15 -5.40 8.41
N SER A 198 15.22 -6.19 8.30
CA SER A 198 15.56 -7.29 9.22
C SER A 198 15.85 -6.84 10.66
N PHE A 199 15.98 -5.54 10.91
CA PHE A 199 15.99 -5.00 12.27
C PHE A 199 14.66 -5.28 13.01
N ALA A 200 13.56 -5.50 12.30
CA ALA A 200 12.30 -5.97 12.84
C ALA A 200 12.24 -7.50 12.80
N GLY A 201 11.70 -8.10 13.85
CA GLY A 201 11.36 -9.53 13.88
C GLY A 201 10.02 -9.85 13.22
N ALA A 202 9.13 -8.85 13.09
CA ALA A 202 7.88 -8.98 12.33
C ALA A 202 7.49 -7.67 11.61
N LEU A 203 6.97 -7.80 10.39
CA LEU A 203 6.28 -6.74 9.65
C LEU A 203 4.76 -6.95 9.83
N LEU A 204 4.09 -6.00 10.47
CA LEU A 204 2.65 -6.04 10.73
C LEU A 204 1.95 -5.04 9.80
N VAL A 205 1.41 -5.54 8.69
CA VAL A 205 0.88 -4.75 7.57
C VAL A 205 -0.63 -4.66 7.68
N ASP A 206 -1.16 -3.46 7.85
CA ASP A 206 -2.60 -3.18 7.93
C ASP A 206 -3.15 -2.68 6.58
N GLU A 207 -4.42 -2.95 6.31
CA GLU A 207 -5.12 -2.65 5.04
C GLU A 207 -4.32 -3.09 3.80
N ALA A 208 -3.78 -4.30 3.83
CA ALA A 208 -2.87 -4.81 2.80
C ALA A 208 -3.50 -4.87 1.40
N GLN A 209 -4.84 -4.90 1.28
CA GLN A 209 -5.54 -4.90 -0.02
C GLN A 209 -5.34 -3.62 -0.84
N ASP A 210 -4.96 -2.51 -0.21
CA ASP A 210 -4.82 -1.19 -0.84
C ASP A 210 -3.35 -0.78 -1.06
N LEU A 211 -2.43 -1.74 -1.02
CA LEU A 211 -1.00 -1.50 -1.25
C LEU A 211 -0.67 -1.34 -2.73
N ASP A 212 0.21 -0.38 -3.00
CA ASP A 212 0.84 -0.24 -4.31
C ASP A 212 1.87 -1.34 -4.56
N PRO A 213 2.06 -1.79 -5.82
CA PRO A 213 3.04 -2.81 -6.19
C PRO A 213 4.45 -2.52 -5.66
N ILE A 214 4.90 -1.27 -5.70
CA ILE A 214 6.23 -0.87 -5.23
C ILE A 214 6.44 -1.20 -3.74
N PHE A 215 5.41 -1.12 -2.90
CA PHE A 215 5.51 -1.51 -1.49
C PHE A 215 5.55 -3.03 -1.33
N LEU A 216 4.82 -3.77 -2.17
CA LEU A 216 4.90 -5.23 -2.19
C LEU A 216 6.31 -5.69 -2.56
N ARG A 217 7.00 -5.06 -3.53
CA ARG A 217 8.41 -5.35 -3.82
C ARG A 217 9.28 -5.29 -2.55
N VAL A 218 9.09 -4.26 -1.73
CA VAL A 218 9.85 -4.11 -0.46
C VAL A 218 9.49 -5.20 0.54
N LEU A 219 8.21 -5.45 0.78
CA LEU A 219 7.76 -6.40 1.79
C LEU A 219 8.08 -7.85 1.38
N GLU A 220 7.95 -8.18 0.11
CA GLU A 220 8.25 -9.50 -0.43
C GLU A 220 9.74 -9.83 -0.46
N ALA A 221 10.61 -8.82 -0.62
CA ALA A 221 12.05 -9.03 -0.51
C ALA A 221 12.45 -9.67 0.83
N HIS A 222 11.65 -9.50 1.89
CA HIS A 222 11.93 -10.00 3.24
C HIS A 222 11.34 -11.40 3.53
N ARG A 223 10.72 -12.05 2.53
CA ARG A 223 10.23 -13.44 2.64
C ARG A 223 11.33 -14.34 3.19
N GLY A 224 10.99 -15.15 4.20
CA GLY A 224 11.92 -16.08 4.85
C GLY A 224 12.99 -15.44 5.73
N ARG A 225 13.08 -14.10 5.81
CA ARG A 225 14.04 -13.37 6.65
C ARG A 225 13.37 -12.65 7.81
N VAL A 226 12.18 -12.12 7.59
CA VAL A 226 11.35 -11.44 8.58
C VAL A 226 9.95 -12.03 8.51
N GLN A 227 9.31 -12.26 9.65
CA GLN A 227 7.92 -12.71 9.67
C GLN A 227 7.01 -11.60 9.13
N ARG A 228 6.13 -11.90 8.17
CA ARG A 228 5.24 -10.90 7.57
C ARG A 228 3.79 -11.28 7.85
N VAL A 229 3.07 -10.36 8.45
CA VAL A 229 1.65 -10.49 8.76
C VAL A 229 0.89 -9.46 7.96
N TYR A 230 0.02 -9.91 7.08
CA TYR A 230 -0.81 -9.05 6.25
C TYR A 230 -2.26 -9.17 6.68
N VAL A 231 -2.87 -8.04 7.03
CA VAL A 231 -4.27 -7.97 7.46
C VAL A 231 -5.03 -7.08 6.50
N GLY A 232 -6.18 -7.55 6.05
CA GLY A 232 -6.96 -6.81 5.05
C GLY A 232 -8.28 -7.46 4.71
N ASP A 233 -9.11 -6.73 3.96
CA ASP A 233 -10.32 -7.26 3.35
C ASP A 233 -10.19 -7.20 1.82
N PRO A 234 -9.99 -8.34 1.13
CA PRO A 234 -9.93 -8.38 -0.33
C PRO A 234 -11.15 -7.74 -1.01
N ARG A 235 -12.30 -7.65 -0.31
CA ARG A 235 -13.55 -7.09 -0.85
C ARG A 235 -13.69 -5.58 -0.65
N GLN A 236 -12.84 -4.95 0.16
CA GLN A 236 -12.83 -3.50 0.39
C GLN A 236 -11.74 -2.78 -0.41
N GLN A 237 -11.19 -3.42 -1.44
CA GLN A 237 -10.23 -2.76 -2.32
C GLN A 237 -10.93 -1.65 -3.11
N ILE A 238 -10.65 -0.39 -2.78
CA ILE A 238 -11.26 0.79 -3.41
C ILE A 238 -10.26 1.62 -4.22
N TYR A 239 -8.97 1.34 -4.10
CA TYR A 239 -7.90 2.03 -4.81
C TYR A 239 -7.37 1.28 -6.04
N GLY A 240 -8.10 0.28 -6.54
CA GLY A 240 -7.72 -0.48 -7.73
C GLY A 240 -7.55 0.38 -8.99
N TRP A 241 -8.36 1.45 -9.15
CA TRP A 241 -8.23 2.42 -10.25
C TRP A 241 -6.89 3.18 -10.23
N ARG A 242 -6.22 3.20 -9.08
CA ARG A 242 -4.89 3.81 -8.91
C ARG A 242 -3.75 2.82 -9.22
N GLY A 243 -4.03 1.57 -9.54
CA GLY A 243 -3.01 0.51 -9.72
C GLY A 243 -2.62 -0.22 -8.44
N ALA A 244 -3.35 -0.02 -7.32
CA ALA A 244 -3.16 -0.82 -6.12
C ALA A 244 -3.46 -2.30 -6.42
N VAL A 245 -2.61 -3.20 -5.94
CA VAL A 245 -2.75 -4.63 -6.15
C VAL A 245 -3.31 -5.27 -4.89
N ASN A 246 -4.20 -6.25 -5.06
CA ASN A 246 -4.71 -7.00 -3.93
C ASN A 246 -3.60 -7.90 -3.37
N ALA A 247 -2.78 -7.36 -2.46
CA ALA A 247 -1.68 -8.07 -1.84
C ALA A 247 -2.15 -9.40 -1.23
N MET A 248 -3.36 -9.41 -0.67
CA MET A 248 -3.95 -10.57 -0.03
C MET A 248 -4.13 -11.77 -0.99
N GLU A 249 -4.26 -11.53 -2.29
CA GLU A 249 -4.37 -12.61 -3.29
C GLU A 249 -3.01 -13.12 -3.76
N ARG A 250 -1.98 -12.26 -3.78
CA ARG A 250 -0.61 -12.64 -4.17
C ARG A 250 0.16 -13.38 -3.07
N LEU A 251 -0.29 -13.28 -1.83
CA LEU A 251 0.40 -13.83 -0.67
C LEU A 251 0.08 -15.31 -0.44
N GLU A 252 1.10 -16.14 -0.67
CA GLU A 252 1.15 -17.55 -0.28
C GLU A 252 1.59 -17.66 1.19
N ALA A 253 0.62 -17.65 2.09
CA ALA A 253 0.83 -17.83 3.52
C ALA A 253 -0.40 -18.52 4.14
N PRO A 254 -0.25 -19.21 5.29
CA PRO A 254 -1.37 -19.63 6.12
C PRO A 254 -2.40 -18.50 6.27
N GLU A 255 -3.68 -18.85 6.15
CA GLU A 255 -4.79 -17.89 6.24
C GLU A 255 -5.54 -18.07 7.57
N ALA A 256 -5.72 -16.96 8.30
CA ALA A 256 -6.68 -16.83 9.38
C ALA A 256 -7.82 -15.90 8.94
N ARG A 257 -9.02 -16.13 9.47
CA ARG A 257 -10.21 -15.34 9.14
C ARG A 257 -10.74 -14.60 10.34
N LEU A 258 -11.13 -13.34 10.16
CA LEU A 258 -11.88 -12.56 11.13
C LEU A 258 -13.24 -12.21 10.52
N THR A 259 -14.27 -12.92 10.92
CA THR A 259 -15.61 -12.86 10.32
C THR A 259 -16.63 -12.12 11.18
N TRP A 260 -16.32 -11.91 12.45
CA TRP A 260 -17.14 -11.07 13.33
C TRP A 260 -16.95 -9.58 13.02
N SER A 261 -18.03 -8.82 12.96
CA SER A 261 -18.03 -7.37 12.92
C SER A 261 -18.53 -6.79 14.25
N PHE A 262 -17.76 -5.88 14.83
CA PHE A 262 -18.13 -5.13 16.01
C PHE A 262 -18.89 -3.83 15.69
N ARG A 263 -19.11 -3.52 14.40
CA ARG A 263 -19.75 -2.27 13.96
C ARG A 263 -21.27 -2.35 13.89
N PHE A 264 -21.82 -3.54 13.65
CA PHE A 264 -23.25 -3.75 13.43
C PHE A 264 -23.75 -5.07 14.03
N ALA A 265 -25.06 -5.15 14.21
CA ALA A 265 -25.74 -6.32 14.72
C ALA A 265 -25.96 -7.39 13.66
N GLU A 266 -26.30 -8.58 14.13
CA GLU A 266 -26.53 -9.77 13.31
C GLU A 266 -27.65 -9.60 12.27
N SER A 267 -28.58 -8.66 12.47
CA SER A 267 -29.62 -8.32 11.48
C SER A 267 -29.02 -7.87 10.15
N LEU A 268 -28.09 -6.91 10.17
CA LEU A 268 -27.40 -6.43 8.98
C LEU A 268 -26.44 -7.48 8.43
N ALA A 269 -25.73 -8.20 9.30
CA ALA A 269 -24.82 -9.26 8.89
C ALA A 269 -25.55 -10.33 8.07
N ARG A 270 -26.70 -10.80 8.55
CA ARG A 270 -27.55 -11.77 7.85
C ARG A 270 -28.04 -11.25 6.51
N PHE A 271 -28.47 -9.99 6.43
CA PHE A 271 -28.87 -9.37 5.17
C PHE A 271 -27.73 -9.40 4.14
N VAL A 272 -26.51 -9.02 4.54
CA VAL A 272 -25.31 -9.08 3.68
C VAL A 272 -25.01 -10.51 3.23
N ARG A 273 -25.07 -11.50 4.14
CA ARG A 273 -24.88 -12.91 3.77
C ARG A 273 -25.90 -13.38 2.75
N ASN A 274 -27.18 -13.05 2.94
CA ASN A 274 -28.25 -13.41 2.00
C ASN A 274 -28.07 -12.76 0.63
N MET A 275 -27.73 -11.47 0.57
CA MET A 275 -27.48 -10.75 -0.68
C MET A 275 -26.29 -11.31 -1.47
N THR A 276 -25.30 -11.86 -0.79
CA THR A 276 -24.05 -12.33 -1.41
C THR A 276 -24.01 -13.83 -1.62
N ALA A 277 -25.05 -14.57 -1.20
CA ALA A 277 -25.10 -16.03 -1.23
C ALA A 277 -24.92 -16.64 -2.63
N LEU A 278 -25.35 -15.93 -3.68
CA LEU A 278 -25.28 -16.40 -5.08
C LEU A 278 -24.02 -15.91 -5.82
N ARG A 279 -23.11 -15.19 -5.15
CA ARG A 279 -21.86 -14.74 -5.75
C ARG A 279 -20.80 -15.82 -5.63
N ASP A 280 -19.83 -15.83 -6.54
CA ASP A 280 -18.69 -16.78 -6.53
C ASP A 280 -17.90 -16.79 -5.21
N ARG A 281 -17.89 -15.65 -4.49
CA ARG A 281 -17.27 -15.50 -3.17
C ARG A 281 -18.25 -14.86 -2.18
N PRO A 282 -19.17 -15.64 -1.57
CA PRO A 282 -20.10 -15.14 -0.57
C PRO A 282 -19.36 -14.46 0.59
N VAL A 283 -20.01 -13.49 1.25
CA VAL A 283 -19.40 -12.78 2.38
C VAL A 283 -19.74 -13.53 3.66
N GLU A 284 -18.72 -14.10 4.32
CA GLU A 284 -18.85 -14.70 5.64
C GLU A 284 -18.67 -13.62 6.71
N VAL A 285 -19.78 -13.02 7.16
CA VAL A 285 -19.78 -11.94 8.16
C VAL A 285 -20.85 -12.15 9.22
N TRP A 286 -20.53 -11.97 10.50
CA TRP A 286 -21.45 -12.05 11.63
C TRP A 286 -21.43 -10.78 12.46
N GLY A 287 -22.58 -10.34 12.97
CA GLY A 287 -22.70 -9.10 13.72
C GLY A 287 -22.59 -9.33 15.23
N LYS A 288 -21.70 -8.61 15.91
CA LYS A 288 -21.46 -8.73 17.36
C LYS A 288 -21.86 -7.47 18.14
N ALA A 289 -22.27 -6.40 17.46
CA ALA A 289 -22.68 -5.18 18.14
C ALA A 289 -23.94 -5.43 18.99
N PRO A 290 -23.97 -4.97 20.25
CA PRO A 290 -25.13 -5.16 21.15
C PRO A 290 -26.32 -4.25 20.80
N TRP A 291 -26.14 -3.29 19.89
CA TRP A 291 -27.21 -2.38 19.46
C TRP A 291 -27.86 -2.85 18.16
N ALA A 292 -29.18 -2.67 18.04
CA ALA A 292 -29.91 -3.00 16.83
C ALA A 292 -29.38 -2.18 15.63
N THR A 293 -29.32 -2.83 14.47
CA THR A 293 -29.03 -2.17 13.19
C THR A 293 -30.26 -2.30 12.31
N ARG A 294 -30.86 -1.17 11.92
CA ARG A 294 -31.98 -1.13 10.96
C ARG A 294 -31.43 -1.19 9.54
N VAL A 295 -32.09 -1.99 8.72
CA VAL A 295 -31.88 -2.04 7.27
C VAL A 295 -33.18 -1.53 6.68
N ASP A 296 -33.17 -0.28 6.22
CA ASP A 296 -34.33 0.29 5.52
C ASP A 296 -34.27 -0.25 4.09
N THR A 297 -35.25 -1.09 3.75
CA THR A 297 -35.42 -1.73 2.43
C THR A 297 -36.22 -0.87 1.49
#